data_AF-A0A2U1PLT4-F1
#
_entry.id   AF-A0A2U1PLT4-F1
#
_cell.length_a   1.000
_cell.length_b   1.000
_cell.length_c   1.000
_cell.angle_alpha   90.00
_cell.angle_beta   90.00
_cell.angle_gamma   90.00
#
_symmetry.space_group_name_H-M   'P 1'
#
loop_
_entity.id
_entity.type
_entity.pdbx_description
1 polymer ?
#
loop_
_entity_poly.entity_id
_entity_poly.type
_entity_poly.pdbx_seq_one_letter_code
_entity_poly.pdbx_strand_id
1 'polypeptide(L)'
;MGAHTLGFSHCDQFSNRIYNFSKQNPVDPSLNPSYATQLQQQCPKNVDPRIAINMDPNTPRTFDNVYYKNLQNGQGLYTSDQVLLTLDQNRL
;
A
#
# COMPACT_ATOMS: atom_id res chain seq x y z
N MET A 1 -0.74 -13.96 1.53
CA MET A 1 -0.77 -12.61 0.93
C MET A 1 -0.10 -12.54 -0.45
N GLY A 2 -0.14 -13.59 -1.28
CA GLY A 2 0.27 -13.51 -2.69
C GLY A 2 -0.86 -13.09 -3.64
N ALA A 3 -2.10 -13.06 -3.15
CA ALA A 3 -3.30 -12.76 -3.92
C ALA A 3 -3.52 -11.26 -4.20
N HIS A 4 -2.74 -10.35 -3.58
CA HIS A 4 -2.83 -8.91 -3.81
C HIS A 4 -1.98 -8.39 -4.98
N THR A 5 -1.37 -9.29 -5.77
CA THR A 5 -0.72 -8.93 -7.06
C THR A 5 -1.74 -8.51 -8.13
N LEU A 6 -2.99 -9.00 -8.02
CA LEU A 6 -4.11 -8.64 -8.90
C LEU A 6 -5.23 -8.00 -8.09
N GLY A 7 -5.92 -7.04 -8.71
CA GLY A 7 -7.15 -6.45 -8.17
C GLY A 7 -7.04 -4.97 -7.81
N PHE A 8 -8.13 -4.47 -7.25
CA PHE A 8 -8.29 -3.05 -6.92
C PHE A 8 -8.74 -2.88 -5.48
N SER A 9 -8.27 -1.80 -4.85
CA SER A 9 -8.73 -1.38 -3.53
C SER A 9 -9.41 -0.04 -3.60
N HIS A 10 -10.54 0.10 -2.93
CA HIS A 10 -11.07 1.42 -2.60
C HIS A 10 -10.11 2.17 -1.69
N CYS A 11 -10.07 3.50 -1.85
CA CYS A 11 -9.13 4.38 -1.15
C CYS A 11 -9.32 4.37 0.37
N ASP A 12 -10.55 4.19 0.84
CA ASP A 12 -10.91 4.15 2.25
C ASP A 12 -10.16 3.03 3.01
N GLN A 13 -9.93 1.88 2.36
CA GLN A 13 -9.26 0.71 2.94
C GLN A 13 -7.82 0.97 3.38
N PHE A 14 -7.14 1.96 2.83
CA PHE A 14 -5.75 2.30 3.16
C PHE A 14 -5.51 3.78 3.47
N SER A 15 -6.55 4.62 3.39
CA SER A 15 -6.48 6.07 3.62
C SER A 15 -5.82 6.46 4.95
N ASN A 16 -6.01 5.65 6.00
CA ASN A 16 -5.35 5.85 7.29
C ASN A 16 -3.82 5.87 7.17
N ARG A 17 -3.23 5.05 6.29
CA ARG A 17 -1.78 5.00 6.08
C ARG A 17 -1.20 6.26 5.45
N ILE A 18 -2.00 7.00 4.68
CA ILE A 18 -1.52 8.16 3.92
C ILE A 18 -1.99 9.50 4.50
N TYR A 19 -2.91 9.50 5.47
CA TYR A 19 -3.42 10.75 6.06
C TYR A 19 -3.53 10.78 7.59
N ASN A 20 -3.72 9.64 8.26
CA ASN A 20 -4.04 9.59 9.69
C ASN A 20 -3.35 8.40 10.39
N PHE A 21 -2.08 8.14 10.08
CA PHE A 21 -1.43 6.91 10.55
C PHE A 21 -1.24 6.89 12.07
N SER A 22 -0.73 7.98 12.66
CA SER A 22 -0.64 8.18 14.10
C SER A 22 -0.69 9.65 14.48
N LYS A 23 -0.73 9.94 15.79
CA LYS A 23 -0.70 11.34 16.29
C LYS A 23 0.58 12.09 15.91
N GLN A 24 1.70 11.37 15.77
CA GLN A 24 3.01 11.94 15.48
C GLN A 24 3.37 11.85 13.98
N ASN A 25 2.84 10.85 13.28
CA ASN A 25 3.15 10.59 11.88
C ASN A 25 1.84 10.54 11.09
N PRO A 26 1.52 11.57 10.26
CA PRO A 26 0.31 11.55 9.45
C PRO A 26 0.38 10.48 8.34
N VAL A 27 1.59 10.14 7.89
CA VAL A 27 1.85 9.07 6.92
C VAL A 27 2.60 7.93 7.60
N ASP A 28 2.25 6.70 7.25
CA ASP A 28 2.92 5.47 7.71
C ASP A 28 4.42 5.52 7.38
N PRO A 29 5.33 5.48 8.38
CA PRO A 29 6.76 5.58 8.15
C PRO A 29 7.35 4.36 7.44
N SER A 30 6.63 3.24 7.37
CA SER A 30 7.03 2.06 6.58
C SER A 30 6.71 2.21 5.09
N LEU A 31 5.91 3.22 4.72
CA LEU A 31 5.50 3.47 3.35
C LEU A 31 6.57 4.30 2.63
N ASN A 32 6.94 3.89 1.43
CA ASN A 32 7.87 4.63 0.59
C ASN A 32 7.32 6.06 0.32
N PRO A 33 8.09 7.14 0.58
CA PRO A 33 7.56 8.51 0.47
C PRO A 33 7.07 8.89 -0.92
N SER A 34 7.75 8.43 -1.97
CA SER A 34 7.34 8.67 -3.36
C SER A 34 6.04 7.94 -3.66
N TYR A 35 5.90 6.71 -3.17
CA TYR A 35 4.66 5.95 -3.33
C TYR A 35 3.51 6.55 -2.52
N ALA A 36 3.77 7.01 -1.29
CA ALA A 36 2.78 7.73 -0.49
C ALA A 36 2.23 8.96 -1.23
N THR A 37 3.12 9.72 -1.88
CA THR A 37 2.73 10.89 -2.70
C THR A 37 1.85 10.48 -3.88
N GLN A 38 2.19 9.38 -4.58
CA GLN A 38 1.36 8.84 -5.67
C GLN A 38 -0.02 8.41 -5.17
N LEU A 39 -0.09 7.70 -4.04
CA LEU A 39 -1.35 7.29 -3.42
C LEU A 39 -2.20 8.50 -3.03
N GLN A 40 -1.61 9.55 -2.48
CA GLN A 40 -2.33 10.79 -2.14
C GLN A 40 -2.86 11.53 -3.38
N GLN A 41 -2.17 11.44 -4.53
CA GLN A 41 -2.66 12.01 -5.80
C GLN A 41 -3.83 11.21 -6.37
N GLN A 42 -3.78 9.88 -6.27
CA GLN A 42 -4.85 9.00 -6.78
C GLN A 42 -6.05 8.94 -5.82
N CYS A 43 -5.82 9.10 -4.52
CA CYS A 43 -6.80 9.02 -3.45
C CYS A 43 -6.75 10.25 -2.54
N PRO A 44 -7.18 11.43 -3.02
CA PRO A 44 -7.28 12.62 -2.18
C PRO A 44 -8.29 12.41 -1.03
N LYS A 45 -8.17 13.19 0.06
CA LYS A 45 -9.00 13.03 1.28
C LYS A 45 -10.52 12.97 1.03
N ASN A 46 -11.02 13.66 0.01
CA ASN A 46 -12.45 13.72 -0.34
C ASN A 46 -12.74 13.03 -1.68
N VAL A 47 -11.98 12.00 -2.03
CA VAL A 47 -12.22 11.19 -3.23
C VAL A 47 -13.59 10.52 -3.18
N ASP A 48 -14.22 10.34 -4.34
CA ASP A 48 -15.46 9.54 -4.45
C ASP A 48 -15.17 8.11 -3.91
N PRO A 49 -15.96 7.60 -2.95
CA PRO A 49 -15.74 6.27 -2.36
C PRO A 49 -15.73 5.11 -3.38
N ARG A 50 -16.31 5.32 -4.56
CA ARG A 50 -16.31 4.33 -5.65
C ARG A 50 -14.99 4.24 -6.39
N ILE A 51 -14.08 5.19 -6.19
CA ILE A 51 -12.74 5.14 -6.80
C ILE A 51 -11.95 4.01 -6.15
N ALA A 52 -11.37 3.17 -7.00
CA ALA A 52 -10.46 2.12 -6.61
C ALA A 52 -9.18 2.22 -7.44
N ILE A 53 -8.06 1.89 -6.81
CA ILE A 53 -6.74 1.87 -7.44
C ILE A 53 -6.17 0.46 -7.44
N ASN A 54 -5.19 0.20 -8.31
CA ASN A 54 -4.53 -1.09 -8.35
C ASN A 54 -3.81 -1.39 -7.03
N MET A 55 -3.88 -2.65 -6.59
CA MET A 55 -3.12 -3.10 -5.41
C MET A 55 -1.62 -3.24 -5.68
N ASP A 56 -1.25 -3.64 -6.90
CA ASP A 56 0.14 -3.65 -7.39
C ASP A 56 0.39 -2.42 -8.29
N PRO A 57 1.30 -1.50 -7.91
CA PRO A 57 1.58 -0.31 -8.70
C PRO A 57 2.38 -0.60 -9.98
N ASN A 58 3.07 -1.74 -10.07
CA ASN A 58 4.01 -2.04 -11.14
C ASN A 58 3.44 -3.06 -12.14
N THR A 59 2.76 -4.11 -11.68
CA THR A 59 2.23 -5.18 -12.54
C THR A 59 0.77 -5.52 -12.24
N PRO A 60 -0.16 -4.54 -12.31
CA PRO A 60 -1.56 -4.69 -11.84
C PRO A 60 -2.42 -5.75 -12.54
N ARG A 61 -1.92 -6.33 -13.64
CA ARG A 61 -2.63 -7.31 -14.47
C ARG A 61 -1.87 -8.62 -14.63
N THR A 62 -0.75 -8.79 -13.94
CA THR A 62 0.08 -9.99 -14.03
C THR A 62 0.20 -10.61 -12.65
N PHE A 63 -0.10 -11.90 -12.55
CA PHE A 63 0.20 -12.65 -11.33
C PHE A 63 1.68 -13.03 -11.33
N ASP A 64 2.51 -12.28 -10.62
CA ASP A 64 3.95 -12.49 -10.54
C ASP A 64 4.49 -12.23 -9.12
N ASN A 65 5.81 -12.19 -8.97
CA ASN A 65 6.47 -11.93 -7.70
C ASN A 65 6.87 -10.46 -7.48
N VAL A 66 6.50 -9.55 -8.39
CA VAL A 66 6.81 -8.13 -8.27
C VAL A 66 6.13 -7.53 -7.06
N TYR A 67 4.93 -8.01 -6.71
CA TYR A 67 4.25 -7.64 -5.47
C TYR A 67 5.16 -7.77 -4.23
N TYR A 68 5.88 -8.89 -4.09
CA TYR A 68 6.80 -9.10 -2.97
C TYR A 68 8.00 -8.14 -3.00
N LYS A 69 8.52 -7.82 -4.19
CA LYS A 69 9.59 -6.83 -4.35
C LYS A 69 9.11 -5.43 -3.98
N ASN A 70 7.86 -5.10 -4.32
CA ASN A 70 7.22 -3.85 -3.94
C ASN A 70 7.14 -3.74 -2.41
N LEU A 71 6.74 -4.81 -1.71
CA LEU A 71 6.73 -4.83 -0.24
C LEU A 71 8.11 -4.55 0.36
N GLN A 72 9.17 -5.15 -0.19
CA GLN A 72 10.55 -4.89 0.24
C GLN A 72 10.97 -3.44 0.08
N ASN A 73 10.41 -2.75 -0.91
CA ASN A 73 10.65 -1.33 -1.17
C ASN A 73 9.70 -0.38 -0.41
N GLY A 74 8.88 -0.90 0.51
CA GLY A 74 7.87 -0.12 1.24
C GLY A 74 6.70 0.31 0.35
N GLN A 75 6.42 -0.41 -0.73
CA GLN A 75 5.37 -0.10 -1.71
C GLN A 75 4.15 -1.02 -1.58
N GLY A 76 3.95 -1.65 -0.41
CA GLY A 76 2.70 -2.35 -0.11
C GLY A 76 1.55 -1.36 0.08
N LEU A 77 0.36 -1.67 -0.43
CA LEU A 77 -0.81 -0.81 -0.27
C LEU A 77 -1.39 -0.91 1.15
N TYR A 78 -1.49 -2.12 1.70
CA TYR A 78 -2.07 -2.37 3.01
C TYR A 78 -1.02 -2.49 4.13
N THR A 79 -1.39 -2.04 5.32
CA THR A 79 -0.54 -2.18 6.52
C THR A 79 -0.28 -3.65 6.83
N SER A 80 -1.28 -4.52 6.67
CA SER A 80 -1.16 -5.96 6.93
C SER A 80 -0.04 -6.62 6.13
N ASP A 81 0.11 -6.20 4.87
CA ASP A 81 1.10 -6.78 3.97
C ASP A 81 2.50 -6.31 4.32
N GLN A 82 2.64 -5.03 4.69
CA GLN A 82 3.91 -4.48 5.15
C GLN A 82 4.35 -5.10 6.49
N VAL A 83 3.41 -5.30 7.43
CA VAL A 83 3.66 -5.95 8.72
C VAL A 83 4.08 -7.41 8.54
N LEU A 84 3.41 -8.15 7.66
CA LEU A 84 3.76 -9.56 7.41
C LEU A 84 5.20 -9.68 6.92
N LEU A 85 5.63 -8.83 5.98
CA LEU A 85 7.02 -8.84 5.52
C LEU A 85 8.01 -8.56 6.65
N THR A 86 7.74 -7.54 7.48
CA THR A 86 8.64 -7.19 8.59
C THR A 86 8.74 -8.32 9.62
N LEU A 87 7.63 -9.00 9.92
CA LEU A 87 7.63 -10.16 10.82
C LEU A 87 8.43 -11.34 10.25
N ASP A 88 8.30 -11.61 8.94
CA ASP A 88 9.06 -12.67 8.28
C ASP A 88 10.56 -12.36 8.22
N GLN A 89 10.94 -11.10 7.99
CA GLN A 89 12.35 -10.67 8.03
C GLN A 89 12.98 -10.79 9.42
N ASN A 90 12.21 -10.56 10.49
CA ASN A 90 12.70 -10.68 11.87
C ASN A 90 12.75 -12.13 12.39
N ARG A 91 12.32 -13.11 11.58
CA ARG A 91 12.36 -14.55 11.90
C ARG A 91 13.55 -15.28 11.23
N LEU A 92 14.39 -14.55 10.50
CA LEU A 92 15.67 -14.99 9.94
C LEU A 92 16.81 -14.41 10.77
#